data_AF-A0A8C9HJ01-F1
#
_entry.id   AF-A0A8C9HJ01-F1
#
_cell.length_a   1.000
_cell.length_b   1.000
_cell.length_c   1.000
_cell.angle_alpha   90.00
_cell.angle_beta   90.00
_cell.angle_gamma   90.00
#
_symmetry.space_group_name_H-M   'P 1'
#
loop_
_entity.id
_entity.type
_entity.pdbx_description
1 polymer ?
#
loop_
_entity_poly.entity_id
_entity_poly.type
_entity_poly.pdbx_seq_one_letter_code
_entity_poly.pdbx_strand_id
1 'polypeptide(L)'
;MNGKRPQHLHPLGDNSEAENITMTKDFRRVENAYHMEAEVCITFTEFGKMQNICNFLVEKLDSSVVISPPQFYHTPGSVENLRRQACLVAVENAWRKAQEVCNLVGQTLGKPLLIKEEETKEWEGQIDDHQSSRLSSSLTVQQKIKSATIHAASKVFITFEQYLEPFFNIPTNNYSQIALSPVNYHESHVK
;
A
#
# COMPACT_ATOMS: atom_id res chain seq x y z
N MET A 1 37.94 20.16 -35.84
CA MET A 1 37.82 18.95 -36.69
C MET A 1 36.81 18.01 -36.04
N ASN A 2 35.67 17.84 -36.71
CA ASN A 2 34.56 16.89 -36.53
C ASN A 2 34.38 16.15 -35.19
N GLY A 3 33.46 16.66 -34.36
CA GLY A 3 32.85 15.92 -33.27
C GLY A 3 31.89 14.84 -33.82
N LYS A 4 32.22 13.58 -33.57
CA LYS A 4 31.31 12.45 -33.77
C LYS A 4 30.36 12.37 -32.59
N ARG A 5 29.05 12.39 -32.87
CA ARG A 5 27.96 12.16 -31.90
C ARG A 5 28.11 10.79 -31.22
N PRO A 6 27.76 10.65 -29.93
CA PRO A 6 27.66 9.35 -29.27
C PRO A 6 26.60 8.51 -29.96
N GLN A 7 26.95 7.28 -30.34
CA GLN A 7 26.03 6.32 -30.91
C GLN A 7 25.32 5.61 -29.76
N HIS A 8 24.02 5.87 -29.62
CA HIS A 8 23.15 5.14 -28.70
C HIS A 8 23.04 3.70 -29.18
N LEU A 9 23.78 2.79 -28.56
CA LEU A 9 23.73 1.37 -28.89
C LEU A 9 22.47 0.77 -28.25
N HIS A 10 21.45 0.49 -29.06
CA HIS A 10 20.27 -0.23 -28.59
C HIS A 10 20.64 -1.69 -28.25
N PRO A 11 20.15 -2.26 -27.14
CA PRO A 11 20.36 -3.68 -26.86
C PRO A 11 19.57 -4.53 -27.86
N LEU A 12 20.27 -5.39 -28.59
CA LEU A 12 19.72 -6.56 -29.26
C LEU A 12 19.57 -7.66 -28.22
N GLY A 13 18.35 -8.17 -28.03
CA GLY A 13 18.11 -9.38 -27.25
C GLY A 13 16.80 -9.36 -26.48
N ASP A 14 15.74 -9.78 -27.14
CA ASP A 14 14.48 -10.21 -26.52
C ASP A 14 14.76 -11.44 -25.63
N ASN A 15 14.58 -11.27 -24.33
CA ASN A 15 14.49 -12.36 -23.37
C ASN A 15 13.57 -11.89 -22.25
N SER A 16 12.42 -12.53 -22.07
CA SER A 16 11.33 -12.14 -21.17
C SER A 16 11.65 -12.08 -19.66
N GLU A 17 12.92 -12.22 -19.26
CA GLU A 17 13.42 -11.94 -17.89
C GLU A 17 14.16 -10.58 -17.80
N ALA A 18 14.41 -9.92 -18.93
CA ALA A 18 15.16 -8.68 -19.05
C ALA A 18 14.36 -7.41 -18.67
N GLU A 19 13.05 -7.51 -18.43
CA GLU A 19 12.24 -6.34 -18.05
C GLU A 19 12.68 -5.73 -16.70
N ASN A 20 13.35 -6.52 -15.86
CA ASN A 20 13.81 -6.07 -14.54
C ASN A 20 15.30 -5.73 -14.49
N ILE A 21 16.04 -5.80 -15.61
CA ILE A 21 17.48 -5.49 -15.63
C ILE A 21 17.78 -4.57 -16.80
N THR A 22 18.30 -3.38 -16.51
CA THR A 22 18.79 -2.45 -17.52
C THR A 22 20.29 -2.30 -17.42
N MET A 23 20.96 -2.23 -18.58
CA MET A 23 22.42 -2.08 -18.65
C MET A 23 22.78 -0.94 -19.58
N THR A 24 23.58 0.00 -19.08
CA THR A 24 24.12 1.12 -19.85
C THR A 24 25.64 0.97 -19.89
N LYS A 25 26.25 1.18 -21.06
CA LYS A 25 27.71 1.13 -21.24
C LYS A 25 28.18 2.42 -21.90
N ASP A 26 29.14 3.08 -21.28
CA ASP A 26 29.80 4.25 -21.84
C ASP A 26 31.26 3.91 -22.18
N PHE A 27 31.72 4.37 -23.35
CA PHE A 27 33.08 4.22 -23.80
C PHE A 27 33.67 5.58 -24.13
N ARG A 28 34.76 5.91 -23.47
CA ARG A 28 35.52 7.14 -23.75
C ARG A 28 36.97 6.79 -24.05
N ARG A 29 37.51 7.39 -25.12
CA ARG A 29 38.95 7.32 -25.41
C ARG A 29 39.66 8.29 -24.46
N VAL A 30 40.63 7.78 -23.71
CA VAL A 30 41.47 8.57 -22.80
C VAL A 30 42.90 8.35 -23.23
N GLU A 31 43.50 9.39 -23.82
CA GLU A 31 44.85 9.37 -24.40
C GLU A 31 45.02 8.22 -25.43
N ASN A 32 45.84 7.23 -25.09
CA ASN A 32 46.15 6.05 -25.91
C ASN A 32 45.33 4.80 -25.53
N ALA A 33 44.37 4.93 -24.61
CA ALA A 33 43.56 3.83 -24.11
C ALA A 33 42.05 4.12 -24.22
N TYR A 34 41.25 3.10 -23.94
CA TYR A 34 39.80 3.19 -23.84
C TYR A 34 39.39 2.93 -22.38
N HIS A 35 38.56 3.81 -21.84
CA HIS A 35 37.89 3.63 -20.57
C HIS A 35 36.45 3.23 -20.84
N MET A 36 36.02 2.14 -20.20
CA MET A 36 34.65 1.65 -20.27
C MET A 36 34.02 1.75 -18.88
N GLU A 37 32.83 2.33 -18.81
CA GLU A 37 32.00 2.33 -17.61
C GLU A 37 30.70 1.59 -17.92
N ALA A 38 30.27 0.71 -17.03
CA ALA A 38 29.04 -0.06 -17.18
C ALA A 38 28.17 0.10 -15.94
N GLU A 39 26.93 0.52 -16.15
CA GLU A 39 25.90 0.61 -15.13
C GLU A 39 24.90 -0.52 -15.33
N VAL A 40 24.60 -1.24 -14.26
CA VAL A 40 23.58 -2.30 -14.25
C VAL A 40 22.56 -1.93 -13.18
N CYS A 41 21.32 -1.68 -13.61
CA CYS A 41 20.19 -1.40 -12.74
C CYS A 41 19.28 -2.63 -12.70
N ILE A 42 18.91 -3.06 -11.50
CA ILE A 42 18.04 -4.22 -11.30
C ILE A 42 16.83 -3.79 -10.47
N THR A 43 15.64 -4.08 -10.98
CA THR A 43 14.36 -3.88 -10.31
C THR A 43 13.95 -5.14 -9.58
N PHE A 44 13.61 -5.01 -8.31
CA PHE A 44 13.13 -6.12 -7.49
C PHE A 44 11.74 -5.83 -6.96
N THR A 45 10.87 -6.84 -6.99
CA THR A 45 9.55 -6.81 -6.34
C THR A 45 9.59 -7.35 -4.91
N GLU A 46 10.63 -8.11 -4.55
CA GLU A 46 10.79 -8.75 -3.25
C GLU A 46 12.04 -8.25 -2.52
N PHE A 47 11.84 -7.64 -1.34
CA PHE A 47 12.95 -7.08 -0.54
C PHE A 47 13.97 -8.13 -0.10
N GLY A 48 13.54 -9.35 0.22
CA GLY A 48 14.47 -10.43 0.61
C GLY A 48 15.41 -10.82 -0.53
N LYS A 49 14.90 -10.92 -1.76
CA LYS A 49 15.72 -11.22 -2.95
C LYS A 49 16.71 -10.10 -3.23
N MET A 50 16.25 -8.86 -3.18
CA MET A 50 17.07 -7.65 -3.33
C MET A 50 18.23 -7.64 -2.32
N GLN A 51 17.95 -7.85 -1.04
CA GLN A 51 18.97 -7.85 0.00
C GLN A 51 20.00 -8.97 -0.18
N ASN A 52 19.55 -10.19 -0.48
CA ASN A 52 20.45 -11.32 -0.72
C ASN A 52 21.38 -11.08 -1.92
N ILE A 53 20.84 -10.53 -3.00
CA ILE A 53 21.63 -10.22 -4.21
C ILE A 53 22.60 -9.07 -3.94
N CYS A 54 22.17 -7.99 -3.29
CA CYS A 54 23.07 -6.89 -2.91
C CYS A 54 24.24 -7.41 -2.05
N ASN A 55 23.97 -8.23 -1.04
CA ASN A 55 25.01 -8.83 -0.20
C ASN A 55 25.96 -9.71 -1.02
N PHE A 56 25.41 -10.58 -1.88
CA PHE A 56 26.20 -11.43 -2.76
C PHE A 56 27.13 -10.61 -3.68
N LEU A 57 26.63 -9.53 -4.29
CA LEU A 57 27.42 -8.68 -5.18
C LEU A 57 28.54 -7.96 -4.41
N VAL A 58 28.26 -7.47 -3.20
CA VAL A 58 29.29 -6.86 -2.33
C VAL A 58 30.39 -7.86 -1.97
N GLU A 59 30.03 -9.13 -1.73
CA GLU A 59 30.98 -10.18 -1.36
C GLU A 59 31.82 -10.71 -2.54
N LYS A 60 31.26 -10.71 -3.76
CA LYS A 60 31.87 -11.36 -4.93
C LYS A 60 32.57 -10.43 -5.90
N LEU A 61 32.22 -9.13 -5.89
CA LEU A 61 32.82 -8.16 -6.79
C LEU A 61 34.00 -7.45 -6.11
N ASP A 62 34.97 -7.01 -6.92
CA ASP A 62 36.13 -6.28 -6.42
C ASP A 62 35.82 -4.78 -6.23
N SER A 63 36.80 -4.02 -5.76
CA SER A 63 36.65 -2.58 -5.47
C SER A 63 36.44 -1.71 -6.72
N SER A 64 36.48 -2.27 -7.92
CA SER A 64 36.17 -1.54 -9.16
C SER A 64 34.66 -1.38 -9.38
N VAL A 65 33.83 -2.11 -8.62
CA VAL A 65 32.38 -2.03 -8.69
C VAL A 65 31.81 -1.26 -7.49
N VAL A 66 31.00 -0.24 -7.79
CA VAL A 66 30.26 0.51 -6.78
C VAL A 66 28.81 0.03 -6.75
N ILE A 67 28.35 -0.42 -5.59
CA ILE A 67 26.97 -0.84 -5.38
C ILE A 67 26.23 0.28 -4.65
N SER A 68 25.31 0.93 -5.36
CA SER A 68 24.48 2.00 -4.80
C SER A 68 23.43 1.44 -3.81
N PRO A 69 23.03 2.21 -2.79
CA PRO A 69 21.92 1.82 -1.92
C PRO A 69 20.62 1.59 -2.72
N PRO A 70 19.76 0.64 -2.29
CA PRO A 70 18.50 0.39 -2.97
C PRO A 70 17.59 1.63 -2.92
N GLN A 71 16.89 1.84 -4.03
CA GLN A 71 15.84 2.85 -4.17
C GLN A 71 14.48 2.16 -4.13
N PHE A 72 13.53 2.75 -3.40
CA PHE A 72 12.18 2.24 -3.25
C PHE A 72 11.22 3.17 -3.98
N TYR A 73 10.36 2.61 -4.81
CA TYR A 73 9.37 3.36 -5.56
C TYR A 73 8.13 2.50 -5.79
N HIS A 74 7.03 3.16 -6.13
CA HIS A 74 5.78 2.50 -6.49
C HIS A 74 5.62 2.48 -8.00
N THR A 75 5.14 1.36 -8.54
CA THR A 75 4.84 1.29 -9.97
C THR A 75 3.66 2.22 -10.32
N PRO A 76 3.60 2.73 -11.57
CA PRO A 76 2.45 3.51 -12.02
C PRO A 76 1.14 2.76 -11.76
N GLY A 77 0.15 3.47 -11.21
CA GLY A 77 -1.16 2.89 -10.87
C GLY A 77 -1.22 2.11 -9.55
N SER A 78 -0.11 1.85 -8.85
CA SER A 78 -0.13 1.23 -7.52
C SER A 78 -0.96 2.02 -6.52
N VAL A 79 -0.77 3.34 -6.50
CA VAL A 79 -1.50 4.25 -5.61
C VAL A 79 -2.99 4.31 -5.93
N GLU A 80 -3.34 4.37 -7.21
CA GLU A 80 -4.74 4.33 -7.65
C GLU A 80 -5.43 3.01 -7.26
N ASN A 81 -4.73 1.89 -7.49
CA ASN A 81 -5.22 0.58 -7.07
C ASN A 81 -5.42 0.51 -5.56
N LEU A 82 -4.49 1.07 -4.77
CA LEU A 82 -4.60 1.13 -3.32
C LEU A 82 -5.85 1.93 -2.88
N ARG A 83 -6.09 3.11 -3.46
CA ARG A 83 -7.29 3.92 -3.18
C ARG A 83 -8.57 3.16 -3.51
N ARG A 84 -8.62 2.49 -4.67
CA ARG A 84 -9.76 1.66 -5.07
C ARG A 84 -10.02 0.54 -4.07
N GLN A 85 -8.97 -0.17 -3.64
CA GLN A 85 -9.10 -1.22 -2.63
C GLN A 85 -9.59 -0.67 -1.28
N ALA A 86 -9.05 0.47 -0.83
CA ALA A 86 -9.50 1.11 0.41
C ALA A 86 -10.99 1.46 0.37
N CYS A 87 -11.48 1.97 -0.76
CA CYS A 87 -12.91 2.26 -0.96
C CYS A 87 -13.76 0.98 -0.94
N LEU A 88 -13.37 -0.07 -1.66
CA LEU A 88 -14.09 -1.34 -1.67
C LEU A 88 -14.19 -1.96 -0.26
N VAL A 89 -13.08 -1.96 0.48
CA VAL A 89 -13.06 -2.43 1.87
C VAL A 89 -13.94 -1.56 2.77
N ALA A 90 -13.95 -0.24 2.57
CA ALA A 90 -14.82 0.66 3.31
C ALA A 90 -16.31 0.38 3.04
N VAL A 91 -16.67 0.09 1.78
CA VAL A 91 -18.03 -0.30 1.38
C VAL A 91 -18.43 -1.63 2.03
N GLU A 92 -17.57 -2.64 1.97
CA GLU A 92 -17.82 -3.94 2.59
C GLU A 92 -18.00 -3.79 4.11
N ASN A 93 -17.15 -3.00 4.76
CA ASN A 93 -17.24 -2.73 6.18
C ASN A 93 -18.53 -2.00 6.56
N ALA A 94 -18.97 -1.03 5.75
CA ALA A 94 -20.24 -0.33 5.98
C ALA A 94 -21.45 -1.27 5.79
N TRP A 95 -21.43 -2.12 4.77
CA TRP A 95 -22.47 -3.13 4.54
C TRP A 95 -22.57 -4.13 5.70
N ARG A 96 -21.42 -4.67 6.15
CA ARG A 96 -21.37 -5.61 7.29
C ARG A 96 -21.94 -4.99 8.56
N LYS A 97 -21.55 -3.75 8.87
CA LYS A 97 -22.10 -2.99 10.01
C LYS A 97 -23.60 -2.76 9.89
N ALA A 98 -24.09 -2.40 8.69
CA ALA A 98 -25.52 -2.20 8.47
C ALA A 98 -26.31 -3.51 8.67
N GLN A 99 -25.77 -4.65 8.22
CA GLN A 99 -26.39 -5.96 8.40
C GLN A 99 -26.48 -6.34 9.88
N GLU A 100 -25.41 -6.13 10.65
CA GLU A 100 -25.38 -6.39 12.09
C GLU A 100 -26.43 -5.52 12.83
N VAL A 101 -26.54 -4.24 12.46
CA VAL A 101 -27.55 -3.33 13.03
C VAL A 101 -28.97 -3.77 12.65
N CYS A 102 -29.23 -4.15 11.40
CA CYS A 102 -30.53 -4.66 10.96
C CYS A 102 -30.94 -5.92 11.74
N ASN A 103 -30.02 -6.87 11.89
CA ASN A 103 -30.26 -8.10 12.66
C ASN A 103 -30.62 -7.78 14.13
N LEU A 104 -29.94 -6.82 14.74
CA LEU A 104 -30.20 -6.40 16.12
C LEU A 104 -31.61 -5.81 16.31
N VAL A 105 -32.13 -5.11 15.30
CA VAL A 105 -33.46 -4.46 15.36
C VAL A 105 -34.58 -5.32 14.76
N GLY A 106 -34.30 -6.58 14.41
CA GLY A 106 -35.30 -7.49 13.81
C GLY A 106 -35.72 -7.09 12.39
N GLN A 107 -34.82 -6.48 11.64
CA GLN A 107 -35.02 -6.10 10.25
C GLN A 107 -34.04 -6.83 9.34
N THR A 108 -34.42 -6.99 8.08
CA THR A 108 -33.55 -7.46 7.02
C THR A 108 -32.96 -6.26 6.27
N LEU A 109 -31.64 -6.26 6.05
CA LEU A 109 -30.97 -5.26 5.24
C LEU A 109 -31.38 -5.46 3.77
N GLY A 110 -31.95 -4.42 3.16
CA GLY A 110 -32.36 -4.42 1.77
C GLY A 110 -31.27 -3.95 0.81
N LYS A 111 -31.67 -3.67 -0.44
CA LYS A 111 -30.74 -3.19 -1.47
C LYS A 111 -30.18 -1.80 -1.12
N PRO A 112 -28.94 -1.47 -1.54
CA PRO A 112 -28.41 -0.13 -1.39
C PRO A 112 -29.21 0.88 -2.22
N LEU A 113 -29.47 2.05 -1.65
CA LEU A 113 -30.16 3.18 -2.28
C LEU A 113 -29.16 4.25 -2.75
N LEU A 114 -28.15 4.54 -1.93
CA LEU A 114 -27.11 5.51 -2.22
C LEU A 114 -25.79 4.96 -1.72
N ILE A 115 -24.75 5.02 -2.55
CA ILE A 115 -23.36 4.78 -2.16
C ILE A 115 -22.58 6.03 -2.54
N LYS A 116 -21.90 6.63 -1.57
CA LYS A 116 -21.10 7.84 -1.77
C LYS A 116 -19.77 7.71 -1.05
N GLU A 117 -18.67 8.00 -1.74
CA GLU A 117 -17.39 8.27 -1.08
C GLU A 117 -17.39 9.70 -0.55
N GLU A 118 -17.28 9.85 0.77
CA GLU A 118 -17.30 11.16 1.44
C GLU A 118 -15.91 11.76 1.55
N GLU A 119 -14.90 10.93 1.80
CA GLU A 119 -13.53 11.37 2.02
C GLU A 119 -12.56 10.29 1.54
N THR A 120 -11.48 10.72 0.87
CA THR A 120 -10.34 9.88 0.56
C THR A 120 -9.09 10.54 1.13
N LYS A 121 -8.29 9.80 1.89
CA LYS A 121 -7.03 10.25 2.45
C LYS A 121 -5.91 9.35 1.95
N GLU A 122 -4.81 9.97 1.54
CA GLU A 122 -3.59 9.31 1.13
C GLU A 122 -2.43 10.00 1.87
N TRP A 123 -1.52 9.20 2.41
CA TRP A 123 -0.34 9.73 3.07
C TRP A 123 0.82 8.73 2.94
N GLU A 124 2.02 9.27 2.85
CA GLU A 124 3.26 8.51 2.85
C GLU A 124 3.85 8.47 4.27
N GLY A 125 4.60 7.41 4.59
CA GLY A 125 5.02 7.02 5.93
C GLY A 125 5.44 8.16 6.87
N GLN A 126 4.83 8.20 8.06
CA GLN A 126 5.19 9.12 9.14
C GLN A 126 6.61 8.81 9.67
N ILE A 127 7.48 9.81 9.63
CA ILE A 127 8.66 9.87 10.49
C ILE A 127 8.13 10.37 11.84
N ASP A 128 8.14 9.52 12.87
CA ASP A 128 7.81 9.91 14.23
C ASP A 128 8.54 11.23 14.58
N ASP A 129 7.79 12.30 14.84
CA ASP A 129 8.23 13.71 14.76
C ASP A 129 9.13 14.12 15.95
N HIS A 130 9.80 13.16 16.57
CA HIS A 130 10.66 13.36 17.75
C HIS A 130 12.14 13.02 17.53
N GLN A 131 12.56 12.63 16.33
CA GLN A 131 14.00 12.37 16.05
C GLN A 131 14.53 12.89 14.71
N SER A 132 13.75 13.68 13.97
CA SER A 132 14.09 14.11 12.60
C SER A 132 15.22 15.15 12.48
N SER A 133 15.71 15.74 13.58
CA SER A 133 16.73 16.80 13.53
C SER A 133 18.19 16.36 13.65
N ARG A 134 18.50 15.07 13.88
CA ARG A 134 19.90 14.63 14.15
C ARG A 134 20.44 13.45 13.33
N LEU A 135 19.66 12.82 12.46
CA LEU A 135 20.09 11.62 11.74
C LEU A 135 20.03 11.78 10.22
N SER A 136 20.71 12.80 9.69
CA SER A 136 20.90 13.00 8.25
C SER A 136 22.00 12.11 7.63
N SER A 137 22.53 11.13 8.37
CA SER A 137 23.46 10.15 7.82
C SER A 137 22.97 8.72 8.06
N SER A 138 22.51 8.11 6.97
CA SER A 138 22.17 6.68 6.80
C SER A 138 20.91 6.19 7.52
N LEU A 139 19.74 6.40 6.89
CA LEU A 139 18.53 5.63 7.20
C LEU A 139 18.77 4.14 6.88
N THR A 140 18.42 3.26 7.81
CA THR A 140 18.41 1.82 7.58
C THR A 140 17.44 1.45 6.44
N VAL A 141 17.65 0.29 5.80
CA VAL A 141 16.74 -0.21 4.75
C VAL A 141 15.29 -0.26 5.23
N GLN A 142 15.06 -0.70 6.48
CA GLN A 142 13.71 -0.75 7.06
C GLN A 142 13.10 0.64 7.23
N GLN A 143 13.88 1.65 7.64
CA GLN A 143 13.39 3.03 7.74
C GLN A 143 13.05 3.60 6.37
N LYS A 144 13.85 3.32 5.34
CA LYS A 144 13.57 3.71 3.95
C LYS A 144 12.29 3.07 3.41
N ILE A 145 12.05 1.79 3.71
CA ILE A 145 10.82 1.09 3.34
C ILE A 145 9.63 1.73 4.06
N LYS A 146 9.73 1.96 5.37
CA LYS A 146 8.67 2.61 6.16
C LYS A 146 8.35 4.00 5.61
N SER A 147 9.37 4.81 5.33
CA SER A 147 9.16 6.15 4.79
C SER A 147 8.54 6.11 3.39
N ALA A 148 8.92 5.15 2.55
CA ALA A 148 8.34 4.99 1.21
C ALA A 148 6.99 4.26 1.21
N THR A 149 6.45 3.86 2.37
CA THR A 149 5.17 3.14 2.42
C THR A 149 4.02 4.14 2.28
N ILE A 150 3.14 3.90 1.30
CA ILE A 150 1.93 4.70 1.10
C ILE A 150 0.76 4.02 1.79
N HIS A 151 -0.01 4.82 2.50
CA HIS A 151 -1.26 4.45 3.14
C HIS A 151 -2.42 5.18 2.46
N ALA A 152 -3.57 4.50 2.39
CA ALA A 152 -4.82 5.11 1.94
C ALA A 152 -5.96 4.74 2.89
N ALA A 153 -6.88 5.68 3.10
CA ALA A 153 -8.14 5.46 3.76
C ALA A 153 -9.27 6.05 2.93
N SER A 154 -10.44 5.41 3.00
CA SER A 154 -11.65 5.89 2.37
C SER A 154 -12.78 5.88 3.39
N LYS A 155 -13.56 6.95 3.40
CA LYS A 155 -14.79 7.07 4.17
C LYS A 155 -15.96 7.05 3.19
N VAL A 156 -16.86 6.12 3.40
CA VAL A 156 -18.06 5.96 2.58
C VAL A 156 -19.31 6.16 3.41
N PHE A 157 -20.34 6.66 2.75
CA PHE A 157 -21.70 6.76 3.26
C PHE A 157 -22.59 5.92 2.37
N ILE A 158 -23.34 5.00 3.00
CA ILE A 158 -24.25 4.10 2.29
C ILE A 158 -25.59 4.09 2.98
N THR A 159 -26.66 4.24 2.21
CA THR A 159 -28.04 4.01 2.67
C THR A 159 -28.61 2.77 2.04
N PHE A 160 -29.43 2.06 2.80
CA PHE A 160 -30.06 0.81 2.40
C PHE A 160 -31.57 0.90 2.60
N GLU A 161 -32.30 0.14 1.81
CA GLU A 161 -33.67 -0.23 2.16
C GLU A 161 -33.66 -1.12 3.42
N GLN A 162 -34.78 -1.15 4.14
CA GLN A 162 -34.97 -2.02 5.29
C GLN A 162 -36.31 -2.73 5.12
N TYR A 163 -36.33 -4.04 5.35
CA TYR A 163 -37.55 -4.82 5.37
C TYR A 163 -37.81 -5.31 6.80
N LEU A 164 -39.06 -5.29 7.22
CA LEU A 164 -39.46 -6.01 8.43
C LEU A 164 -39.35 -7.50 8.11
N GLU A 165 -38.73 -8.27 8.98
CA GLU A 165 -38.89 -9.72 8.96
C GLU A 165 -40.39 -10.01 9.18
N PRO A 166 -41.12 -10.60 8.21
CA PRO A 166 -42.42 -11.16 8.54
C PRO A 166 -42.16 -12.26 9.57
N PHE A 167 -42.92 -12.26 10.66
CA PHE A 167 -42.88 -13.20 11.80
C PHE A 167 -42.01 -12.82 13.01
N PHE A 168 -42.38 -11.74 13.71
CA PHE A 168 -42.89 -12.03 15.05
C PHE A 168 -44.30 -12.59 14.88
N ASN A 169 -44.43 -13.92 14.83
CA ASN A 169 -45.67 -14.57 15.23
C ASN A 169 -45.83 -14.29 16.73
N ILE A 170 -46.25 -13.07 17.08
CA ILE A 170 -46.84 -12.82 18.39
C ILE A 170 -48.15 -13.58 18.34
N PRO A 171 -48.37 -14.64 19.13
CA PRO A 171 -49.72 -15.11 19.34
C PRO A 171 -50.48 -13.89 19.84
N THR A 172 -51.52 -13.47 19.12
CA THR A 172 -52.46 -12.47 19.58
C THR A 172 -53.17 -13.01 20.81
N ASN A 173 -52.48 -12.98 21.94
CA ASN A 173 -53.10 -13.09 23.24
C ASN A 173 -52.29 -12.27 24.24
N ASN A 174 -53.01 -11.31 24.81
CA ASN A 174 -52.68 -10.53 25.99
C ASN A 174 -51.87 -9.25 25.71
N TYR A 175 -52.63 -8.20 25.33
CA TYR A 175 -52.45 -6.87 25.90
C TYR A 175 -52.21 -6.99 27.41
N SER A 176 -50.96 -6.90 27.86
CA SER A 176 -50.49 -6.42 29.18
C SER A 176 -49.19 -7.11 29.61
N GLN A 177 -48.05 -6.70 29.06
CA GLN A 177 -46.79 -6.76 29.78
C GLN A 177 -45.78 -5.79 29.17
N ILE A 178 -45.82 -4.58 29.71
CA ILE A 178 -44.75 -3.59 29.59
C ILE A 178 -43.57 -4.20 30.36
N ALA A 179 -42.64 -4.84 29.65
CA ALA A 179 -41.37 -5.25 30.25
C ALA A 179 -40.45 -4.03 30.27
N LEU A 180 -40.52 -3.25 31.36
CA LEU A 180 -39.43 -2.39 31.78
C LEU A 180 -38.25 -3.28 32.17
N SER A 181 -37.32 -3.51 31.26
CA SER A 181 -36.02 -4.09 31.61
C SER A 181 -35.19 -3.03 32.37
N PRO A 182 -34.74 -3.27 33.61
CA PRO A 182 -33.86 -2.34 34.30
C PRO A 182 -32.49 -2.34 33.62
N VAL A 183 -32.02 -1.17 33.21
CA VAL A 183 -30.62 -0.96 32.81
C VAL A 183 -29.77 -1.04 34.07
N ASN A 184 -29.07 -2.16 34.28
CA ASN A 184 -28.04 -2.26 35.31
C ASN A 184 -26.78 -1.54 34.80
N TYR A 185 -26.58 -0.30 35.27
CA TYR A 185 -25.28 0.36 35.17
C TYR A 185 -24.32 -0.33 36.13
N HIS A 186 -23.37 -1.10 35.60
CA HIS A 186 -22.22 -1.55 36.38
C HIS A 186 -21.11 -0.51 36.27
N GLU A 187 -21.13 0.43 37.21
CA GLU A 187 -20.06 1.39 37.43
C GLU A 187 -18.85 0.63 38.01
N SER A 188 -17.86 0.36 37.16
CA SER A 188 -16.58 -0.22 37.58
C SER A 188 -15.59 0.92 37.78
N HIS A 189 -15.57 1.45 39.00
CA HIS A 189 -14.41 2.18 39.51
C HIS A 189 -13.24 1.20 39.67
N VAL A 190 -12.17 1.43 38.92
CA VAL A 190 -10.84 0.87 39.25
C VAL A 190 -9.98 2.03 39.76
N LYS A 191 -9.51 1.87 40.99
CA LYS A 191 -8.50 2.71 41.65
C LYS A 191 -7.12 2.46 41.06
#